data_AF-A0A4P7GTV5-F1
#
_entry.id   AF-A0A4P7GTV5-F1
#
_cell.length_a   1.000
_cell.length_b   1.000
_cell.length_c   1.000
_cell.angle_alpha   90.00
_cell.angle_beta   90.00
_cell.angle_gamma   90.00
#
_symmetry.space_group_name_H-M   'P 1'
#
loop_
_entity.id
_entity.type
_entity.pdbx_description
1 polymer ?
#
loop_
_entity_poly.entity_id
_entity_poly.type
_entity_poly.pdbx_seq_one_letter_code
_entity_poly.pdbx_strand_id
1 'polypeptide(L)'
;MSESDLWELILETRKDLDRWIERGRRAQAAAGRGDWDAARAELEARRFLQEQVSARLQRLQAGVGAEGHRLPGSPAARQWLAQLEEHLRQALEADRQLRLALAVRHEALGERARFLEQARRAVAAYARHVPPPSTDPRPSRIPRDAN
;
A
#
# COMPACT_ATOMS: atom_id res chain seq x y z
N MET A 1 16.44 -3.28 33.85
CA MET A 1 17.03 -3.40 32.50
C MET A 1 18.40 -2.75 32.53
N SER A 2 19.44 -3.44 32.06
CA SER A 2 20.80 -2.89 32.02
C SER A 2 20.94 -1.82 30.91
N GLU A 3 22.02 -1.04 30.95
CA GLU A 3 22.32 -0.08 29.87
C GLU A 3 22.65 -0.77 28.54
N SER A 4 23.26 -1.96 28.59
CA SER A 4 23.47 -2.82 27.42
C SER A 4 22.15 -3.31 26.84
N ASP A 5 21.24 -3.78 27.70
CA ASP A 5 19.92 -4.26 27.26
C ASP A 5 19.10 -3.11 26.63
N LEU A 6 19.19 -1.91 27.20
CA LEU A 6 18.55 -0.71 26.65
C LEU A 6 19.10 -0.39 25.27
N TRP A 7 20.43 -0.40 25.13
CA TRP A 7 21.09 -0.12 23.86
C TRP A 7 20.68 -1.12 22.77
N GLU A 8 20.71 -2.42 23.07
CA GLU A 8 20.26 -3.46 22.15
C GLU A 8 18.79 -3.31 21.77
N LEU A 9 17.92 -3.03 22.74
CA LEU A 9 16.50 -2.80 22.48
C LEU A 9 16.29 -1.61 21.54
N ILE A 10 16.99 -0.50 21.76
CA ILE A 10 16.92 0.69 20.90
C ILE A 10 17.43 0.38 19.50
N LEU A 11 18.59 -0.27 19.38
CA LEU A 11 19.18 -0.64 18.10
C LEU A 11 18.26 -1.54 17.27
N GLU A 12 17.74 -2.61 17.86
CA GLU A 12 16.85 -3.53 17.16
C GLU A 12 15.53 -2.86 16.78
N THR A 13 14.98 -2.02 17.66
CA THR A 13 13.77 -1.24 17.35
C THR A 13 14.01 -0.31 16.16
N ARG A 14 15.16 0.38 16.14
CA ARG A 14 15.55 1.26 15.03
C ARG A 14 15.69 0.50 13.71
N LYS A 15 16.38 -0.65 13.72
CA LYS A 15 16.53 -1.48 12.51
C LYS A 15 15.18 -1.90 11.93
N ASP A 16 14.23 -2.26 12.79
CA ASP A 16 12.89 -2.64 12.35
C ASP A 16 12.07 -1.45 11.85
N LEU A 17 12.24 -0.25 12.43
CA LEU A 17 11.66 0.98 11.90
C LEU A 17 12.21 1.33 10.51
N ASP A 18 13.53 1.23 10.32
CA ASP A 18 14.17 1.49 9.02
C ASP A 18 13.66 0.51 7.95
N ARG A 19 13.58 -0.78 8.29
CA ARG A 19 12.99 -1.81 7.42
C ARG A 19 11.52 -1.53 7.13
N TRP A 20 10.77 -1.08 8.13
CA TRP A 20 9.37 -0.77 7.98
C TRP A 20 9.17 0.38 7.00
N ILE A 21 9.91 1.49 7.14
CA ILE A 21 9.93 2.62 6.20
C ILE A 21 10.24 2.13 4.78
N GLU A 22 11.31 1.34 4.62
CA GLU A 22 11.75 0.86 3.31
C GLU A 22 10.71 -0.04 2.63
N ARG A 23 10.05 -0.92 3.38
CA ARG A 23 8.94 -1.72 2.82
C ARG A 23 7.76 -0.86 2.39
N GLY A 24 7.55 0.30 3.00
CA GLY A 24 6.51 1.24 2.55
C GLY A 24 6.82 1.82 1.19
N ARG A 25 8.07 2.24 0.98
CA ARG A 25 8.53 2.72 -0.32
C ARG A 25 8.38 1.64 -1.40
N ARG A 26 8.73 0.39 -1.08
CA ARG A 26 8.54 -0.74 -1.99
C ARG A 26 7.08 -1.02 -2.32
N ALA A 27 6.20 -0.99 -1.31
CA ALA A 27 4.75 -1.13 -1.52
C ALA A 27 4.21 -0.03 -2.44
N GLN A 28 4.59 1.23 -2.20
CA GLN A 28 4.21 2.35 -3.04
C GLN A 28 4.73 2.20 -4.48
N ALA A 29 5.99 1.79 -4.65
CA ALA A 29 6.58 1.59 -5.98
C ALA A 29 5.87 0.46 -6.75
N ALA A 30 5.54 -0.65 -6.09
CA ALA A 30 4.79 -1.76 -6.68
C ALA A 30 3.37 -1.32 -7.11
N ALA A 31 2.65 -0.62 -6.23
CA ALA A 31 1.34 -0.03 -6.55
C ALA A 31 1.41 0.96 -7.74
N GLY A 32 2.49 1.74 -7.83
CA GLY A 32 2.76 2.65 -8.95
C GLY A 32 2.86 1.91 -10.29
N ARG A 33 3.48 0.71 -10.30
CA ARG A 33 3.55 -0.17 -11.48
C ARG A 33 2.27 -0.99 -11.72
N GLY A 34 1.32 -0.96 -10.79
CA GLY A 34 0.11 -1.79 -10.84
C GLY A 34 0.31 -3.23 -10.38
N ASP A 35 1.47 -3.53 -9.77
CA ASP A 35 1.77 -4.83 -9.17
C ASP A 35 1.18 -4.89 -7.75
N TRP A 36 -0.12 -5.19 -7.69
CA TRP A 36 -0.90 -5.17 -6.46
C TRP A 36 -0.57 -6.32 -5.52
N ASP A 37 -0.12 -7.45 -6.05
CA ASP A 37 0.29 -8.62 -5.26
C ASP A 37 1.61 -8.33 -4.53
N ALA A 38 2.60 -7.74 -5.22
CA ALA A 38 3.84 -7.33 -4.57
C ALA A 38 3.59 -6.19 -3.55
N ALA A 39 2.72 -5.23 -3.88
CA ALA A 39 2.34 -4.17 -2.94
C ALA A 39 1.72 -4.75 -1.66
N ARG A 40 0.81 -5.72 -1.80
CA ARG A 40 0.18 -6.42 -0.68
C ARG A 40 1.20 -7.19 0.16
N ALA A 41 2.10 -7.95 -0.47
CA ALA A 41 3.12 -8.72 0.25
C ALA A 41 4.03 -7.82 1.11
N GLU A 42 4.39 -6.63 0.59
CA GLU A 42 5.17 -5.66 1.36
C GLU A 42 4.40 -5.05 2.54
N LEU A 43 3.09 -4.80 2.38
CA LEU A 43 2.22 -4.32 3.47
C LEU A 43 1.99 -5.39 4.54
N GLU A 44 1.81 -6.65 4.17
CA GLU A 44 1.71 -7.78 5.11
C GLU A 44 3.02 -7.93 5.92
N ALA A 45 4.18 -7.83 5.25
CA ALA A 45 5.47 -7.84 5.94
C ALA A 45 5.67 -6.64 6.88
N ARG A 46 5.12 -5.45 6.55
CA ARG A 46 5.11 -4.29 7.45
C ARG A 46 4.29 -4.54 8.72
N ARG A 47 3.17 -5.26 8.63
CA ARG A 47 2.35 -5.60 9.79
C ARG A 47 3.12 -6.43 10.82
N PHE A 48 3.90 -7.40 10.37
CA PHE A 48 4.75 -8.19 11.26
C PHE A 48 5.81 -7.33 11.98
N LEU A 49 6.41 -6.36 11.29
CA LEU A 49 7.35 -5.43 11.91
C LEU A 49 6.66 -4.51 12.93
N GLN A 50 5.42 -4.07 12.66
CA GLN A 50 4.64 -3.27 13.60
C GLN A 50 4.43 -3.99 14.93
N GLU A 51 4.07 -5.28 14.89
CA GLU A 51 3.87 -6.08 16.10
C GLU A 51 5.16 -6.19 16.93
N GLN A 52 6.30 -6.42 16.27
CA GLN A 52 7.60 -6.46 16.94
C GLN A 52 8.02 -5.12 17.54
N VAL A 53 7.85 -4.02 16.81
CA VAL A 53 8.14 -2.66 17.31
C VAL A 53 7.24 -2.33 18.49
N SER A 54 5.93 -2.59 18.39
CA SER A 54 4.99 -2.37 19.50
C SER A 54 5.37 -3.16 20.75
N ALA A 55 5.74 -4.43 20.62
CA ALA A 55 6.17 -5.25 21.75
C ALA A 55 7.45 -4.69 22.42
N ARG A 56 8.42 -4.19 21.64
CA ARG A 56 9.64 -3.56 22.19
C ARG A 56 9.36 -2.22 22.87
N LEU A 57 8.50 -1.39 22.29
CA LEU A 57 8.09 -0.13 22.90
C LEU A 57 7.31 -0.36 24.22
N GLN A 58 6.46 -1.39 24.29
CA GLN A 58 5.80 -1.78 25.53
C GLN A 58 6.80 -2.22 26.60
N ARG A 59 7.84 -3.00 26.25
CA ARG A 59 8.91 -3.35 27.18
C ARG A 59 9.67 -2.11 27.67
N LEU A 60 9.97 -1.18 26.76
CA LEU A 60 10.62 0.07 27.11
C LEU A 60 9.77 0.88 28.10
N GLN A 61 8.45 0.97 27.86
CA GLN A 61 7.51 1.65 28.74
C GLN A 61 7.36 0.97 30.11
N ALA A 62 7.29 -0.37 30.13
CA ALA A 62 7.26 -1.14 31.37
C ALA A 62 8.52 -0.91 32.22
N GLY A 63 9.68 -0.78 31.56
CA GLY A 63 10.95 -0.40 32.19
C GLY A 63 10.99 1.02 32.77
N VAL A 64 9.99 1.87 32.50
CA VAL A 64 9.83 3.20 33.13
C VAL A 64 8.93 3.14 34.37
N GLY A 65 8.03 2.16 34.45
CA GLY A 65 6.95 2.11 35.46
C GLY A 65 7.04 1.00 36.51
N ALA A 66 7.79 -0.08 36.28
CA ALA A 66 7.86 -1.21 37.21
C ALA A 66 9.01 -1.05 38.23
N GLU A 67 8.65 -0.88 39.50
CA GLU A 67 9.50 -1.08 40.69
C GLU A 67 10.86 -0.37 40.68
N GLY A 68 10.89 0.98 40.73
CA GLY A 68 12.09 1.74 41.11
C GLY A 68 13.30 1.66 40.16
N HIS A 69 13.27 0.80 39.15
CA HIS A 69 14.27 0.68 38.12
C HIS A 69 14.02 1.78 37.08
N ARG A 70 14.45 3.01 37.38
CA ARG A 70 14.53 4.05 36.34
C ARG A 70 15.38 3.51 35.19
N LEU A 71 14.95 3.78 33.96
CA LEU A 71 15.82 3.66 32.79
C LEU A 71 17.19 4.30 33.11
N PRO A 72 18.30 3.71 32.62
CA PRO A 72 19.62 4.29 32.75
C PRO A 72 19.59 5.79 32.50
N GLY A 73 19.93 6.58 33.52
CA GLY A 73 19.93 8.05 33.46
C GLY A 73 21.23 8.62 32.87
N SER A 74 22.05 7.79 32.23
CA SER A 74 23.31 8.23 31.64
C SER A 74 23.05 9.23 30.49
N PRO A 75 23.99 10.15 30.22
CA PRO A 75 23.90 11.01 29.04
C PRO A 75 23.75 10.23 27.73
N ALA A 76 24.40 9.07 27.62
CA ALA A 76 24.33 8.20 26.45
C ALA A 76 22.92 7.60 26.27
N ALA A 77 22.31 7.06 27.33
CA ALA A 77 20.97 6.52 27.28
C ALA A 77 19.92 7.56 26.88
N ARG A 78 20.04 8.80 27.39
CA ARG A 78 19.17 9.91 26.95
C ARG A 78 19.34 10.21 25.46
N GLN A 79 20.57 10.18 24.96
CA GLN A 79 20.84 10.40 23.55
C GLN A 79 20.24 9.30 22.67
N TRP A 80 20.36 8.03 23.06
CA TRP A 80 19.78 6.91 22.33
C TRP A 80 18.26 6.96 22.29
N LEU A 81 17.61 7.33 23.40
CA LEU A 81 16.16 7.51 23.46
C LEU A 81 15.68 8.66 22.57
N ALA A 82 16.40 9.78 22.56
CA ALA A 82 16.09 10.89 21.65
C ALA A 82 16.24 10.50 20.18
N GLN A 83 17.26 9.71 19.84
CA GLN A 83 17.42 9.16 18.49
C GLN A 83 16.27 8.21 18.12
N LEU A 84 15.85 7.35 19.05
CA LEU A 84 14.72 6.45 18.82
C LEU A 84 13.41 7.23 18.59
N GLU A 85 13.16 8.26 19.39
CA GLU A 85 11.99 9.14 19.22
C GLU A 85 11.99 9.77 17.82
N GLU A 86 13.13 10.26 17.35
CA GLU A 86 13.25 10.84 16.03
C GLU A 86 12.96 9.81 14.91
N HIS A 87 13.48 8.59 15.02
CA HIS A 87 13.16 7.53 14.05
C HIS A 87 11.68 7.14 14.08
N LEU A 88 11.03 7.16 15.25
CA LEU A 88 9.59 6.95 15.36
C LEU A 88 8.80 8.05 14.64
N ARG A 89 9.21 9.32 14.75
CA ARG A 89 8.57 10.42 14.01
C ARG A 89 8.73 10.24 12.50
N GLN A 90 9.94 9.91 12.04
CA GLN A 90 10.21 9.66 10.62
C GLN A 90 9.39 8.48 10.08
N ALA A 91 9.26 7.42 10.87
CA ALA A 91 8.42 6.29 10.55
C ALA A 91 6.95 6.73 10.40
N LEU A 92 6.39 7.41 11.39
CA LEU A 92 5.00 7.88 11.35
C LEU A 92 4.71 8.77 10.14
N GLU A 93 5.63 9.66 9.79
CA GLU A 93 5.50 10.50 8.60
C GLU A 93 5.54 9.67 7.31
N ALA A 94 6.47 8.71 7.20
CA ALA A 94 6.53 7.81 6.06
C ALA A 94 5.24 6.97 5.89
N ASP A 95 4.61 6.57 6.99
CA ASP A 95 3.32 5.87 6.96
C ASP A 95 2.17 6.76 6.50
N ARG A 96 2.13 8.00 6.98
CA ARG A 96 1.17 8.99 6.51
C ARG A 96 1.29 9.19 5.00
N GLN A 97 2.51 9.36 4.49
CA GLN A 97 2.78 9.53 3.06
C GLN A 97 2.36 8.29 2.25
N LEU A 98 2.67 7.08 2.74
CA LEU A 98 2.26 5.84 2.11
C LEU A 98 0.73 5.74 2.00
N ARG A 99 0.00 6.02 3.10
CA ARG A 99 -1.47 5.97 3.09
C ARG A 99 -2.07 6.94 2.10
N LEU A 100 -1.54 8.16 2.02
CA LEU A 100 -1.96 9.15 1.04
C LEU A 100 -1.72 8.67 -0.40
N ALA A 101 -0.53 8.13 -0.69
CA ALA A 101 -0.20 7.63 -2.02
C ALA A 101 -1.12 6.47 -2.44
N LEU A 102 -1.42 5.54 -1.53
CA LEU A 102 -2.34 4.43 -1.80
C LEU A 102 -3.78 4.89 -1.96
N ALA A 103 -4.24 5.89 -1.19
CA ALA A 103 -5.58 6.44 -1.31
C ALA A 103 -5.81 7.11 -2.67
N VAL A 104 -4.86 7.96 -3.11
CA VAL A 104 -4.91 8.60 -4.45
C VAL A 104 -5.00 7.54 -5.55
N ARG A 105 -4.25 6.44 -5.40
CA ARG A 105 -4.26 5.37 -6.39
C ARG A 105 -5.56 4.57 -6.38
N HIS A 106 -6.14 4.30 -5.21
CA HIS A 106 -7.45 3.67 -5.09
C HIS A 106 -8.54 4.51 -5.77
N GLU A 107 -8.53 5.82 -5.57
CA GLU A 107 -9.45 6.74 -6.25
C GLU A 107 -9.32 6.67 -7.77
N ALA A 108 -8.09 6.77 -8.30
CA ALA A 108 -7.83 6.67 -9.75
C ALA A 108 -8.29 5.33 -10.36
N LEU A 109 -8.10 4.22 -9.64
CA LEU A 109 -8.62 2.92 -10.06
C LEU A 109 -10.16 2.89 -10.08
N GLY A 110 -10.80 3.49 -9.07
CA GLY A 110 -12.25 3.61 -8.98
C GLY A 110 -12.85 4.42 -10.13
N GLU A 111 -12.22 5.53 -10.52
CA GLU A 111 -12.62 6.33 -11.68
C GLU A 111 -12.48 5.53 -12.99
N ARG A 112 -11.36 4.84 -13.17
CA ARG A 112 -11.14 3.98 -14.34
C ARG A 112 -12.18 2.86 -14.44
N ALA A 113 -12.54 2.23 -13.32
CA ALA A 113 -13.58 1.20 -13.29
C ALA A 113 -14.95 1.75 -13.71
N ARG A 114 -15.32 2.94 -13.21
CA ARG A 114 -16.56 3.63 -13.61
C ARG A 114 -16.57 3.94 -15.12
N PHE A 115 -15.46 4.45 -15.65
CA PHE A 115 -15.32 4.70 -17.09
C PHE A 115 -15.50 3.42 -17.92
N LEU A 116 -14.84 2.32 -17.54
CA LEU A 116 -14.95 1.04 -18.26
C LEU A 116 -16.38 0.48 -18.22
N GLU A 117 -17.07 0.61 -17.08
CA GLU A 117 -18.47 0.19 -16.96
C GLU A 117 -19.39 1.04 -17.84
N GLN A 118 -19.17 2.36 -17.92
CA GLN A 118 -19.90 3.23 -18.84
C GLN A 118 -19.65 2.84 -20.31
N ALA A 119 -18.39 2.61 -20.68
CA ALA A 119 -18.02 2.15 -22.03
C ALA A 119 -18.69 0.81 -22.36
N ARG A 120 -18.69 -0.16 -21.45
CA ARG A 120 -19.37 -1.45 -21.60
C ARG A 120 -20.87 -1.27 -21.88
N ARG A 121 -21.54 -0.37 -21.14
CA ARG A 121 -22.96 -0.06 -21.33
C ARG A 121 -23.22 0.59 -22.68
N ALA A 122 -22.37 1.51 -23.13
CA ALA A 122 -22.48 2.16 -24.42
C ALA A 122 -22.33 1.16 -25.58
N VAL A 123 -21.35 0.27 -25.51
CA VAL A 123 -21.15 -0.82 -26.49
C VAL A 123 -22.36 -1.74 -26.53
N ALA A 124 -22.89 -2.15 -25.37
CA ALA A 124 -24.09 -2.98 -25.30
C ALA A 124 -25.34 -2.27 -25.87
N ALA A 125 -25.46 -0.96 -25.65
CA ALA A 125 -26.54 -0.17 -26.24
C ALA A 125 -26.41 -0.12 -27.76
N TYR A 126 -25.21 0.15 -28.29
CA TYR A 126 -24.96 0.15 -29.73
C TYR A 126 -25.31 -1.20 -30.36
N ALA A 127 -24.82 -2.31 -29.81
CA ALA A 127 -25.10 -3.66 -30.30
C ALA A 127 -26.60 -3.99 -30.38
N ARG A 128 -27.42 -3.45 -29.47
CA ARG A 128 -28.89 -3.61 -29.51
C ARG A 128 -29.57 -2.83 -30.64
N HIS A 129 -28.93 -1.78 -31.15
CA HIS A 129 -29.48 -0.90 -32.19
C HIS A 129 -28.85 -1.16 -33.57
N VAL A 130 -27.92 -2.12 -33.68
CA VAL A 130 -27.42 -2.60 -34.98
C VAL A 130 -28.50 -3.49 -35.60
N PRO A 131 -29.11 -3.12 -36.75
CA PRO A 131 -30.05 -3.99 -37.44
C PRO A 131 -29.33 -5.27 -37.89
N PRO A 132 -30.00 -6.43 -37.89
CA PRO A 132 -29.40 -7.67 -38.38
C PRO A 132 -28.88 -7.46 -39.81
N PRO A 133 -27.77 -8.11 -40.21
CA PRO A 133 -27.33 -8.07 -41.59
C PRO A 133 -28.50 -8.52 -42.47
N SER A 134 -28.89 -7.67 -43.42
CA SER A 134 -29.97 -7.94 -44.35
C SER A 134 -29.64 -9.21 -45.15
N THR A 135 -30.17 -10.34 -44.70
CA THR A 135 -30.24 -11.57 -45.48
C THR A 135 -31.36 -11.42 -46.50
N ASP A 136 -31.17 -10.54 -47.46
CA ASP A 136 -32.05 -10.45 -48.62
C ASP A 136 -31.23 -10.89 -49.83
N PRO A 137 -31.27 -12.19 -50.23
CA PRO A 137 -30.68 -12.63 -51.47
C PRO A 137 -31.60 -12.11 -52.58
N ARG A 138 -31.46 -10.85 -52.97
CA ARG A 138 -32.16 -10.35 -54.16
C ARG A 138 -31.70 -11.21 -55.34
N PRO A 139 -32.59 -11.97 -56.00
CA PRO A 139 -32.20 -12.65 -57.22
C PRO A 139 -31.88 -11.57 -58.25
N SER A 140 -30.64 -11.57 -58.75
CA SER A 140 -30.24 -10.78 -59.91
C SER A 140 -31.21 -11.10 -61.05
N ARG A 141 -32.15 -10.20 -61.31
CA ARG A 141 -32.95 -10.24 -62.55
C ARG A 141 -31.99 -9.94 -63.69
N ILE A 142 -31.53 -11.00 -64.35
CA ILE A 142 -30.92 -10.92 -65.66
C ILE A 142 -32.03 -10.41 -66.61
N PRO A 143 -31.85 -9.28 -67.31
CA PRO A 143 -32.81 -8.84 -68.30
C PRO A 143 -32.80 -9.86 -69.46
N ARG A 144 -33.96 -10.45 -69.71
CA ARG A 144 -34.18 -11.39 -70.80
C ARG A 144 -34.64 -10.61 -72.02
N ASP A 145 -33.70 -9.95 -72.69
CA ASP A 145 -33.90 -9.50 -74.06
C ASP A 145 -33.49 -10.63 -75.00
N ALA A 146 -34.47 -11.16 -75.75
CA ALA A 146 -34.36 -11.68 -77.12
C ALA A 146 -35.55 -12.61 -77.43
N ASN A 147 -36.65 -12.05 -77.94
CA ASN A 147 -37.16 -12.31 -79.28
C ASN A 147 -38.34 -11.39 -79.61
#